data_AF-A0A1S3JBZ2-F1
#
_entry.id   AF-A0A1S3JBZ2-F1
#
_cell.length_a   1.000
_cell.length_b   1.000
_cell.length_c   1.000
_cell.angle_alpha   90.00
_cell.angle_beta   90.00
_cell.angle_gamma   90.00
#
_symmetry.space_group_name_H-M   'P 1'
#
loop_
_entity.id
_entity.type
_entity.pdbx_description
1 polymer ?
#
loop_
_entity_poly.entity_id
_entity_poly.type
_entity_poly.pdbx_seq_one_letter_code
_entity_poly.pdbx_strand_id
1 'polypeptide(L)'
;MISQGILENFDDIAFACGSGATAAGLAVGNYLNGSKLKIHALFVGSDAEFCKAAVNQMLHDVGLTDVRSEDMVDMIESPENQGYGVYTQEDLDYFIQVGIDTGVIVDPTYTGKAVKFLVQEMNNHPDRFKGRRVLFLHTGGVFGLYDGKMDNVLKEHEMTNRVKILYD
;
A
#
# COMPACT_ATOMS: atom_id res chain seq x y z
N MET A 1 -12.13 23.49 -0.23
CA MET A 1 -11.31 22.27 -0.24
C MET A 1 -9.98 22.64 -0.90
N ILE A 2 -8.84 22.27 -0.31
CA ILE A 2 -7.52 22.60 -0.89
C ILE A 2 -7.35 21.78 -2.17
N SER A 3 -7.00 22.43 -3.29
CA SER A 3 -6.63 21.72 -4.51
C SER A 3 -5.20 21.20 -4.36
N GLN A 4 -5.03 19.88 -4.39
CA GLN A 4 -3.73 19.21 -4.34
C GLN A 4 -3.23 18.78 -5.72
N GLY A 5 -3.95 19.13 -6.79
CA GLY A 5 -3.56 18.85 -8.18
C GLY A 5 -3.44 17.36 -8.51
N ILE A 6 -4.20 16.48 -7.83
CA ILE A 6 -4.00 15.03 -7.94
C ILE A 6 -4.21 14.53 -9.36
N LEU A 7 -5.24 15.05 -10.06
CA LEU A 7 -5.61 14.60 -11.41
C LEU A 7 -4.64 15.13 -12.48
N GLU A 8 -3.95 16.23 -12.19
CA GLU A 8 -3.00 16.87 -13.08
C GLU A 8 -1.57 16.37 -12.84
N ASN A 9 -1.27 15.94 -11.61
CA ASN A 9 0.08 15.63 -11.16
C ASN A 9 0.42 14.14 -11.09
N PHE A 10 -0.58 13.25 -11.20
CA PHE A 10 -0.36 11.82 -11.10
C PHE A 10 -1.08 11.07 -12.21
N ASP A 11 -0.50 9.94 -12.58
CA ASP A 11 -1.06 9.03 -13.58
C ASP A 11 -1.65 7.78 -12.91
N ASP A 12 -1.15 7.45 -11.71
CA ASP A 12 -1.52 6.25 -10.96
C ASP A 12 -1.60 6.55 -9.46
N ILE A 13 -2.39 5.76 -8.75
CA ILE A 13 -2.43 5.69 -7.29
C ILE A 13 -2.15 4.25 -6.85
N ALA A 14 -1.30 4.07 -5.85
CA ALA A 14 -0.91 2.78 -5.30
C ALA A 14 -1.11 2.76 -3.78
N PHE A 15 -1.66 1.68 -3.23
CA PHE A 15 -1.96 1.57 -1.79
C PHE A 15 -2.07 0.13 -1.33
N ALA A 16 -1.94 -0.07 -0.01
CA ALA A 16 -2.16 -1.38 0.62
C ALA A 16 -3.64 -1.78 0.55
N CYS A 17 -3.92 -2.99 0.08
CA CYS A 17 -5.25 -3.56 -0.03
C CYS A 17 -5.42 -4.80 0.85
N GLY A 18 -6.34 -4.72 1.81
CA GLY A 18 -6.76 -5.84 2.66
C GLY A 18 -8.19 -6.27 2.37
N SER A 19 -9.16 -5.58 2.95
CA SER A 19 -10.60 -5.89 2.81
C SER A 19 -11.24 -5.42 1.51
N GLY A 20 -10.54 -4.62 0.70
CA GLY A 20 -11.07 -4.04 -0.53
C GLY A 20 -11.82 -2.72 -0.37
N ALA A 21 -12.19 -2.29 0.84
CA ALA A 21 -13.01 -1.08 1.03
C ALA A 21 -12.36 0.20 0.48
N THR A 22 -11.06 0.40 0.73
CA THR A 22 -10.31 1.53 0.16
C THR A 22 -10.28 1.47 -1.37
N ALA A 23 -10.12 0.26 -1.93
CA ALA A 23 -10.12 0.06 -3.38
C ALA A 23 -11.48 0.41 -3.99
N ALA A 24 -12.58 -0.05 -3.38
CA ALA A 24 -13.93 0.29 -3.81
C ALA A 24 -14.19 1.80 -3.76
N GLY A 25 -13.84 2.46 -2.65
CA GLY A 25 -14.02 3.90 -2.51
C GLY A 25 -13.24 4.71 -3.54
N LEU A 26 -11.96 4.36 -3.78
CA LEU A 26 -11.15 4.99 -4.82
C LEU A 26 -11.70 4.71 -6.22
N ALA A 27 -12.15 3.48 -6.50
CA ALA A 27 -12.74 3.10 -7.78
C ALA A 27 -14.00 3.92 -8.09
N VAL A 28 -14.93 3.99 -7.14
CA VAL A 28 -16.16 4.79 -7.26
C VAL A 28 -15.82 6.26 -7.49
N GLY A 29 -14.91 6.84 -6.69
CA GLY A 29 -14.52 8.24 -6.82
C GLY A 29 -13.87 8.54 -8.18
N ASN A 30 -12.98 7.66 -8.65
CA ASN A 30 -12.30 7.79 -9.93
C ASN A 30 -13.28 7.71 -11.10
N TYR A 31 -14.23 6.76 -11.04
CA TYR A 31 -15.27 6.54 -12.05
C TYR A 31 -16.24 7.71 -12.16
N LEU A 32 -16.80 8.16 -11.04
CA LEU A 32 -17.77 9.25 -11.01
C LEU A 32 -17.16 10.59 -11.45
N ASN A 33 -15.86 10.77 -11.24
CA ASN A 33 -15.13 11.95 -11.67
C ASN A 33 -14.64 11.87 -13.13
N GLY A 34 -14.83 10.74 -13.82
CA GLY A 34 -14.28 10.50 -15.17
C GLY A 34 -12.75 10.59 -15.23
N SER A 35 -12.09 10.36 -14.10
CA SER A 35 -10.64 10.45 -13.98
C SER A 35 -9.97 9.24 -14.65
N LYS A 36 -8.75 9.46 -15.15
CA LYS A 36 -7.93 8.44 -15.83
C LYS A 36 -6.83 7.88 -14.95
N LEU A 37 -6.85 8.17 -13.64
CA LEU A 37 -5.91 7.57 -12.70
C LEU A 37 -6.06 6.06 -12.73
N LYS A 38 -4.94 5.35 -12.84
CA LYS A 38 -4.92 3.90 -12.66
C LYS A 38 -4.82 3.58 -11.17
N ILE A 39 -5.69 2.71 -10.68
CA ILE A 39 -5.77 2.34 -9.27
C ILE A 39 -5.08 1.01 -9.05
N HIS A 40 -3.95 1.02 -8.35
CA HIS A 40 -3.17 -0.16 -8.00
C HIS A 40 -3.41 -0.57 -6.54
N ALA A 41 -4.10 -1.69 -6.35
CA ALA A 41 -4.37 -2.27 -5.04
C ALA A 41 -3.35 -3.37 -4.74
N LEU A 42 -2.35 -3.06 -3.91
CA LEU A 42 -1.29 -4.00 -3.52
C LEU A 42 -1.85 -4.93 -2.44
N PHE A 43 -2.19 -6.16 -2.81
CA PHE A 43 -2.86 -7.08 -1.91
C PHE A 43 -1.90 -7.61 -0.83
N VAL A 44 -2.29 -7.47 0.44
CA VAL A 44 -1.49 -7.88 1.61
C VAL A 44 -2.18 -8.93 2.48
N GLY A 45 -3.39 -9.35 2.08
CA GLY A 45 -4.17 -10.37 2.77
C GLY A 45 -3.82 -11.79 2.32
N SER A 46 -4.69 -12.75 2.64
CA SER A 46 -4.49 -14.17 2.33
C SER A 46 -5.37 -14.71 1.20
N ASP A 47 -6.42 -13.98 0.80
CA ASP A 47 -7.36 -14.37 -0.27
C ASP A 47 -7.77 -13.14 -1.10
N ALA A 48 -7.15 -12.99 -2.27
CA ALA A 48 -7.42 -11.86 -3.15
C ALA A 48 -8.79 -11.98 -3.84
N GLU A 49 -9.28 -13.20 -4.07
CA GLU A 49 -10.59 -13.42 -4.69
C GLU A 49 -11.72 -13.00 -3.74
N PHE A 50 -11.58 -13.28 -2.45
CA PHE A 50 -12.46 -12.71 -1.42
C PHE A 50 -12.47 -11.17 -1.47
N CYS A 51 -11.30 -10.54 -1.62
CA CYS A 51 -11.19 -9.09 -1.73
C CYS A 51 -11.87 -8.55 -2.99
N LYS A 52 -11.66 -9.17 -4.17
CA LYS A 52 -12.33 -8.80 -5.43
C LYS A 52 -13.85 -8.92 -5.30
N ALA A 53 -14.33 -10.02 -4.72
CA ALA A 53 -15.76 -10.21 -4.46
C ALA A 53 -16.33 -9.13 -3.53
N ALA A 54 -15.60 -8.76 -2.48
CA ALA A 54 -16.01 -7.68 -1.58
C ALA A 54 -16.09 -6.31 -2.30
N VAL A 55 -15.12 -6.00 -3.17
CA VAL A 55 -15.16 -4.77 -3.99
C VAL A 55 -16.37 -4.79 -4.93
N ASN A 56 -16.61 -5.90 -5.64
CA ASN A 56 -17.78 -6.04 -6.51
C ASN A 56 -19.10 -5.84 -5.76
N GLN A 57 -19.21 -6.39 -4.54
CA GLN A 57 -20.39 -6.19 -3.71
C GLN A 57 -20.56 -4.71 -3.34
N MET A 58 -19.50 -4.02 -2.95
CA MET A 58 -19.56 -2.58 -2.62
C MET A 58 -19.93 -1.72 -3.83
N LEU A 59 -19.43 -2.06 -5.03
CA LEU A 59 -19.83 -1.39 -6.28
C LEU A 59 -21.32 -1.59 -6.55
N HIS A 60 -21.82 -2.81 -6.41
CA HIS A 60 -23.23 -3.12 -6.54
C HIS A 60 -24.09 -2.35 -5.52
N ASP A 61 -23.66 -2.28 -4.26
CA ASP A 61 -24.39 -1.61 -3.17
C ASP A 61 -24.55 -0.09 -3.41
N VAL A 62 -23.63 0.52 -4.17
CA VAL A 62 -23.73 1.93 -4.59
C VAL A 62 -24.38 2.12 -5.97
N GLY A 63 -24.92 1.05 -6.56
CA GLY A 63 -25.65 1.08 -7.83
C GLY A 63 -24.79 1.01 -9.08
N LEU A 64 -23.49 0.71 -8.95
CA LEU A 64 -22.59 0.48 -10.09
C LEU A 64 -22.61 -1.00 -10.48
N THR A 65 -23.68 -1.42 -11.17
CA THR A 65 -23.91 -2.84 -11.54
C THR A 65 -23.31 -3.24 -12.89
N ASP A 66 -22.97 -2.27 -13.73
CA ASP A 66 -22.48 -2.49 -15.11
C ASP A 66 -20.94 -2.52 -15.21
N VAL A 67 -20.25 -2.40 -14.08
CA VAL A 67 -18.78 -2.42 -13.97
C VAL A 67 -18.36 -3.39 -12.88
N ARG A 68 -17.18 -3.97 -13.03
CA ARG A 68 -16.60 -4.90 -12.06
C ARG A 68 -15.31 -4.35 -11.47
N SER A 69 -14.87 -4.93 -10.35
CA SER A 69 -13.59 -4.60 -9.73
C SER A 69 -12.42 -4.70 -10.71
N GLU A 70 -12.43 -5.71 -11.58
CA GLU A 70 -11.38 -5.93 -12.58
C GLU A 70 -11.30 -4.81 -13.63
N ASP A 71 -12.40 -4.08 -13.86
CA ASP A 71 -12.45 -2.96 -14.82
C ASP A 71 -11.89 -1.67 -14.21
N MET A 72 -11.87 -1.58 -12.87
CA MET A 72 -11.65 -0.32 -12.15
C MET A 72 -10.40 -0.33 -11.27
N VAL A 73 -9.96 -1.51 -10.84
CA VAL A 73 -8.87 -1.70 -9.89
C VAL A 73 -7.91 -2.76 -10.42
N ASP A 74 -6.65 -2.36 -10.57
CA ASP A 74 -5.54 -3.25 -10.86
C ASP A 74 -5.05 -3.87 -9.55
N MET A 75 -5.54 -5.08 -9.25
CA MET A 75 -5.14 -5.82 -8.05
C MET A 75 -3.82 -6.55 -8.30
N ILE A 76 -2.81 -6.20 -7.50
CA ILE A 76 -1.45 -6.73 -7.64
C ILE A 76 -1.19 -7.68 -6.47
N GLU A 77 -0.84 -8.92 -6.80
CA GLU A 77 -0.49 -9.96 -5.85
C GLU A 77 1.01 -10.25 -5.99
N SER A 78 1.79 -10.01 -4.93
CA SER A 78 3.20 -10.38 -4.92
C SER A 78 3.38 -11.87 -4.64
N PRO A 79 4.27 -12.58 -5.36
CA PRO A 79 4.60 -13.97 -5.04
C PRO A 79 5.26 -14.13 -3.67
N GLU A 80 5.79 -13.04 -3.08
CA GLU A 80 6.35 -13.03 -1.74
C GLU A 80 5.30 -12.75 -0.65
N ASN A 81 4.03 -12.54 -1.02
CA ASN A 81 3.00 -12.30 -0.03
C ASN A 81 2.66 -13.57 0.76
N GLN A 82 3.12 -13.62 2.01
CA GLN A 82 2.86 -14.72 2.94
C GLN A 82 1.50 -14.62 3.67
N GLY A 83 0.69 -13.62 3.34
CA GLY A 83 -0.62 -13.41 3.95
C GLY A 83 -0.64 -12.34 5.05
N TYR A 84 -1.82 -12.15 5.62
CA TYR A 84 -2.10 -11.03 6.54
C TYR A 84 -1.22 -11.06 7.80
N GLY A 85 -0.47 -9.98 8.06
CA GLY A 85 0.36 -9.83 9.26
C GLY A 85 1.55 -10.79 9.37
N VAL A 86 1.86 -11.53 8.30
CA VAL A 86 3.00 -12.44 8.23
C VAL A 86 4.16 -11.77 7.50
N TYR A 87 5.35 -11.79 8.08
CA TYR A 87 6.55 -11.20 7.51
C TYR A 87 7.80 -11.91 8.02
N THR A 88 8.87 -11.77 7.26
CA THR A 88 10.21 -12.29 7.54
C THR A 88 11.08 -11.22 8.21
N GLN A 89 12.26 -11.60 8.71
CA GLN A 89 13.24 -10.62 9.20
C GLN A 89 13.67 -9.64 8.09
N GLU A 90 13.86 -10.14 6.87
CA GLU A 90 14.21 -9.32 5.70
C GLU A 90 13.14 -8.26 5.38
N ASP A 91 11.86 -8.62 5.54
CA ASP A 91 10.76 -7.65 5.42
C ASP A 91 10.89 -6.53 6.45
N LEU A 92 11.18 -6.86 7.71
CA LEU A 92 11.32 -5.86 8.78
C LEU A 92 12.50 -4.93 8.53
N ASP A 93 13.64 -5.47 8.11
CA ASP A 93 14.82 -4.70 7.76
C ASP A 93 14.53 -3.75 6.58
N TYR A 94 13.82 -4.24 5.56
CA TYR A 94 13.37 -3.43 4.43
C TYR A 94 12.45 -2.29 4.87
N PHE A 95 11.50 -2.54 5.77
CA PHE A 95 10.57 -1.51 6.26
C PHE A 95 11.29 -0.42 7.07
N ILE A 96 12.32 -0.78 7.84
CA ILE A 96 13.19 0.19 8.50
C ILE A 96 13.98 1.01 7.48
N GLN A 97 14.53 0.35 6.46
CA GLN A 97 15.29 1.02 5.42
C GLN A 97 14.44 2.06 4.67
N VAL A 98 13.17 1.77 4.38
CA VAL A 98 12.21 2.75 3.85
C VAL A 98 12.12 3.98 4.75
N GLY A 99 12.01 3.79 6.07
CA GLY A 99 11.99 4.88 7.04
C GLY A 99 13.29 5.70 7.07
N ILE A 100 14.44 5.04 6.97
CA ILE A 100 15.76 5.68 6.94
C ILE A 100 15.95 6.52 5.67
N ASP A 101 15.58 5.98 4.52
CA ASP A 101 15.84 6.62 3.22
C ASP A 101 14.88 7.77 2.93
N THR A 102 13.64 7.68 3.42
CA THR A 102 12.56 8.60 3.03
C THR A 102 12.07 9.49 4.18
N GLY A 103 12.36 9.14 5.43
CA GLY A 103 11.75 9.75 6.61
C GLY A 103 10.27 9.37 6.80
N VAL A 104 9.72 8.47 5.98
CA VAL A 104 8.32 8.01 6.06
C VAL A 104 8.27 6.66 6.76
N ILE A 105 7.58 6.61 7.90
CA ILE A 105 7.45 5.40 8.71
C ILE A 105 6.29 4.55 8.18
N VAL A 106 6.58 3.32 7.81
CA VAL A 106 5.60 2.32 7.37
C VAL A 106 5.39 1.21 8.40
N ASP A 107 4.22 0.62 8.42
CA ASP A 107 3.87 -0.51 9.29
C ASP A 107 4.12 -1.87 8.61
N PRO A 108 4.45 -2.92 9.37
CA PRO A 108 4.80 -4.22 8.81
C PRO A 108 3.61 -5.02 8.27
N THR A 109 2.37 -4.63 8.59
CA THR A 109 1.17 -5.37 8.19
C THR A 109 0.61 -4.89 6.86
N TYR A 110 0.60 -3.58 6.61
CA TYR A 110 -0.04 -2.99 5.43
C TYR A 110 0.93 -2.18 4.56
N THR A 111 1.33 -1.01 5.02
CA THR A 111 2.03 0.00 4.21
C THR A 111 3.43 -0.45 3.83
N GLY A 112 4.17 -1.11 4.72
CA GLY A 112 5.50 -1.64 4.43
C GLY A 112 5.45 -2.71 3.35
N LYS A 113 4.54 -3.67 3.48
CA LYS A 113 4.28 -4.69 2.46
C LYS A 113 3.90 -4.07 1.12
N ALA A 114 2.99 -3.10 1.12
CA ALA A 114 2.55 -2.45 -0.10
C ALA A 114 3.68 -1.68 -0.81
N VAL A 115 4.57 -1.00 -0.07
CA VAL A 115 5.77 -0.37 -0.64
C VAL A 115 6.68 -1.44 -1.25
N LYS A 116 6.98 -2.50 -0.51
CA LYS A 116 7.83 -3.61 -0.99
C LYS A 116 7.26 -4.22 -2.27
N PHE A 117 5.97 -4.54 -2.29
CA PHE A 117 5.31 -5.14 -3.45
C PHE A 117 5.23 -4.19 -4.63
N LEU A 118 5.02 -2.89 -4.40
CA LEU A 118 5.05 -1.89 -5.48
C LEU A 118 6.43 -1.79 -6.12
N VAL A 119 7.50 -1.75 -5.33
CA VAL A 119 8.88 -1.70 -5.84
C VAL A 119 9.23 -2.98 -6.59
N GLN A 120 8.83 -4.15 -6.09
CA GLN A 120 8.98 -5.42 -6.80
C GLN A 120 8.25 -5.40 -8.15
N GLU A 121 7.01 -4.94 -8.17
CA GLU A 121 6.19 -4.84 -9.37
C GLU A 121 6.81 -3.88 -10.39
N MET A 122 7.34 -2.74 -9.94
CA MET A 122 8.08 -1.79 -10.80
C MET A 122 9.36 -2.40 -11.37
N ASN A 123 10.09 -3.19 -10.60
CA ASN A 123 11.33 -3.83 -11.03
C ASN A 123 11.07 -4.98 -12.02
N ASN A 124 10.05 -5.80 -11.75
CA ASN A 124 9.70 -6.96 -12.57
C ASN A 124 8.99 -6.55 -13.87
N HIS A 125 8.25 -5.45 -13.84
CA HIS A 125 7.44 -4.97 -14.95
C HIS A 125 7.63 -3.47 -15.20
N PRO A 126 8.85 -3.03 -15.57
CA PRO A 126 9.19 -1.60 -15.68
C PRO A 126 8.32 -0.83 -16.68
N ASP A 127 7.88 -1.48 -17.76
CA ASP A 127 7.01 -0.85 -18.76
C ASP A 127 5.63 -0.43 -18.20
N ARG A 128 5.19 -1.01 -17.07
CA ARG A 128 3.95 -0.61 -16.40
C ARG A 128 4.02 0.79 -15.79
N PHE A 129 5.21 1.24 -15.37
CA PHE A 129 5.38 2.46 -14.55
C PHE A 129 6.37 3.47 -15.14
N LYS A 130 7.20 3.09 -16.11
CA LYS A 130 8.21 3.96 -16.70
C LYS A 130 7.58 5.25 -17.25
N GLY A 131 8.07 6.40 -16.77
CA GLY A 131 7.59 7.72 -17.18
C GLY A 131 6.26 8.15 -16.54
N ARG A 132 5.69 7.33 -15.65
CA ARG A 132 4.44 7.62 -14.93
C ARG A 132 4.75 8.20 -13.56
N ARG A 133 3.89 9.10 -13.08
CA ARG A 133 3.94 9.66 -11.72
C ARG A 133 2.96 8.89 -10.84
N VAL A 134 3.51 8.06 -9.96
CA VAL A 134 2.73 7.20 -9.07
C VAL A 134 2.58 7.85 -7.70
N LEU A 135 1.34 8.07 -7.27
CA LEU A 135 1.01 8.50 -5.92
C LEU A 135 0.90 7.27 -5.01
N PHE A 136 1.80 7.12 -4.05
CA PHE A 136 1.62 6.14 -2.98
C PHE A 136 0.73 6.71 -1.86
N LEU A 137 -0.43 6.12 -1.63
CA LEU A 137 -1.33 6.50 -0.53
C LEU A 137 -0.93 5.77 0.75
N HIS A 138 -0.24 6.50 1.63
CA HIS A 138 0.14 6.01 2.95
C HIS A 138 -1.08 5.93 3.88
N THR A 139 -1.68 4.75 4.00
CA THR A 139 -2.95 4.53 4.75
C THR A 139 -2.79 4.51 6.27
N GLY A 140 -1.57 4.67 6.80
CA GLY A 140 -1.31 4.76 8.24
C GLY A 140 -0.70 3.47 8.79
N GLY A 141 -1.24 2.97 9.91
CA GLY A 141 -0.79 1.71 10.51
C GLY A 141 0.34 1.84 11.52
N VAL A 142 0.86 3.05 11.79
CA VAL A 142 2.02 3.29 12.68
C VAL A 142 1.90 2.66 14.06
N PHE A 143 0.68 2.47 14.59
CA PHE A 143 0.47 1.78 15.87
C PHE A 143 0.86 0.30 15.85
N GLY A 144 0.89 -0.33 14.67
CA GLY A 144 1.40 -1.68 14.48
C GLY A 144 2.88 -1.85 14.84
N LEU A 145 3.64 -0.75 14.98
CA LEU A 145 5.02 -0.80 15.45
C LEU A 145 5.16 -1.03 16.96
N TYR A 146 4.08 -0.84 17.72
CA TYR A 146 4.07 -0.95 19.20
C TYR A 146 3.64 -2.33 19.70
N ASP A 147 3.41 -3.30 18.81
CA ASP A 147 2.99 -4.65 19.19
C ASP A 147 4.15 -5.57 19.64
N GLY A 148 5.35 -5.00 19.76
CA GLY A 148 6.57 -5.66 20.20
C GLY A 148 7.31 -6.43 19.11
N LYS A 149 6.74 -6.57 17.91
CA LYS A 149 7.36 -7.39 16.85
C LYS A 149 8.50 -6.68 16.12
N MET A 150 8.53 -5.34 16.18
CA MET A 150 9.61 -4.51 15.64
C MET A 150 10.72 -4.24 16.66
N ASP A 151 10.53 -4.64 17.93
CA ASP A 151 11.42 -4.27 19.03
C ASP A 151 12.89 -4.65 18.78
N ASN A 152 13.13 -5.90 18.40
CA ASN A 152 14.51 -6.37 18.20
C ASN A 152 15.18 -5.60 17.07
N VAL A 153 14.46 -5.41 15.96
CA VAL A 153 14.99 -4.73 14.78
C VAL A 153 15.26 -3.26 15.07
N LEU A 154 14.36 -2.57 15.76
CA LEU A 154 14.55 -1.16 16.16
C LEU A 154 15.68 -0.98 17.18
N LYS A 155 15.92 -1.97 18.06
CA LYS A 155 16.99 -1.94 19.07
C LYS A 155 18.36 -2.24 18.48
N GLU A 156 18.44 -3.21 17.59
CA GLU A 156 19.69 -3.75 17.04
C GLU A 156 20.19 -2.98 15.82
N HIS A 157 19.30 -2.30 15.08
CA HIS A 157 19.69 -1.59 13.87
C HIS A 157 20.51 -0.32 14.20
N GLU A 158 21.76 -0.27 13.75
CA GLU A 158 22.73 0.78 14.13
C GLU A 158 22.26 2.21 13.82
N MET A 159 21.40 2.35 12.80
CA MET A 159 20.90 3.64 12.32
C MET A 159 19.63 4.13 13.02
N THR A 160 18.83 3.24 13.63
CA THR A 160 17.57 3.63 14.29
C THR A 160 17.80 4.17 15.71
N ASN A 161 18.93 3.80 16.34
CA ASN A 161 19.29 4.17 17.71
C ASN A 161 20.37 5.25 17.80
N ARG A 162 20.21 6.37 17.07
CA ARG A 162 21.10 7.53 17.19
C ARG A 162 20.82 8.42 18.40
N VAL A 163 19.71 8.21 19.11
CA VAL A 163 19.36 8.92 20.34
C VAL A 163 19.94 8.18 21.54
N LYS A 164 21.11 8.61 22.03
CA LYS A 164 21.62 8.17 23.32
C LYS A 164 20.95 9.01 24.41
N ILE A 165 20.11 8.39 25.23
CA ILE A 165 19.67 9.01 26.48
C ILE A 165 20.91 9.04 27.40
N LEU A 166 21.54 10.20 27.50
CA LEU A 166 22.59 10.43 28.48
C LEU A 166 21.89 10.52 29.84
N TYR A 167 22.05 9.49 30.68
CA TYR A 167 21.73 9.62 32.09
C TYR A 167 22.95 10.27 32.76
N ASP A 168 22.74 11.41 33.40
CA ASP A 168 23.69 12.04 34.34
C ASP A 168 23.70 11.29 35.68
#